data_AF-A0A0U0PQG6-F1
#
_entry.id   AF-A0A0U0PQG6-F1
#
_cell.length_a   1.000
_cell.length_b   1.000
_cell.length_c   1.000
_cell.angle_alpha   90.00
_cell.angle_beta   90.00
_cell.angle_gamma   90.00
#
_symmetry.space_group_name_H-M   'P 1'
#
loop_
_entity.id
_entity.type
_entity.pdbx_description
1 polymer ?
#
loop_
_entity_poly.entity_id
_entity_poly.type
_entity_poly.pdbx_seq_one_letter_code
_entity_poly.pdbx_strand_id
1 'polypeptide(L)'
;MSAATGWQKNSTGYWYVHSDGSYPKDKFEKINGTWYYFDGSGYMLADRWKKHTDGNWYWFDNSGEMATGWKKIAEKWYYFDVEGAMKTGWVKYKDTWYYLDAKEGAMVSNAFIQSADGTGWYYLKPNGTLADKPDFTVEPDGLITVK
;
A
#
# COMPACT_ATOMS: atom_id res chain seq x y z
N MET A 1 7.15 2.22 -42.61
CA MET A 1 7.41 2.97 -41.36
C MET A 1 7.48 1.95 -40.24
N SER A 2 8.62 1.78 -39.58
CA SER A 2 8.68 0.98 -38.35
C SER A 2 7.90 1.73 -37.27
N ALA A 3 6.96 1.07 -36.60
CA ALA A 3 6.34 1.64 -35.42
C ALA A 3 7.43 1.96 -34.38
N ALA A 4 7.32 3.10 -33.70
CA ALA A 4 8.25 3.45 -32.63
C ALA A 4 8.09 2.44 -31.48
N THR A 5 9.20 1.85 -31.04
CA THR A 5 9.27 0.92 -29.90
C THR A 5 9.57 1.66 -28.61
N GLY A 6 9.29 1.04 -27.46
CA GLY A 6 9.50 1.58 -26.13
C GLY A 6 8.32 2.43 -25.64
N TRP A 7 8.57 3.29 -24.66
CA TRP A 7 7.56 4.17 -24.09
C TRP A 7 7.02 5.17 -25.11
N GLN A 8 5.70 5.19 -25.23
CA GLN A 8 4.95 6.12 -26.05
C GLN A 8 4.03 6.96 -25.17
N LYS A 9 3.61 8.14 -25.66
CA LYS A 9 2.72 9.04 -24.94
C LYS A 9 1.78 9.76 -25.89
N ASN A 10 0.54 9.96 -25.46
CA ASN A 10 -0.41 10.89 -26.09
C ASN A 10 -1.11 11.74 -25.01
N SER A 11 -2.21 12.40 -25.36
CA SER A 11 -2.99 13.22 -24.43
C SER A 11 -3.70 12.41 -23.35
N THR A 12 -3.93 11.11 -23.56
CA THR A 12 -4.60 10.22 -22.61
C THR A 12 -3.63 9.64 -21.60
N GLY A 13 -2.44 9.22 -22.03
CA GLY A 13 -1.47 8.62 -21.13
C GLY A 13 -0.28 7.99 -21.84
N TYR A 14 0.41 7.11 -21.10
CA TYR A 14 1.57 6.36 -21.56
C TYR A 14 1.21 4.92 -21.90
N TRP A 15 1.83 4.35 -22.93
CA TRP A 15 1.82 2.90 -23.19
C TRP A 15 3.23 2.45 -23.58
N TYR A 16 3.47 1.14 -23.60
CA TYR A 16 4.78 0.59 -23.94
C TYR A 16 4.69 -0.34 -25.16
N VAL A 17 5.49 -0.08 -26.20
CA VAL A 17 5.51 -0.90 -27.42
C VAL A 17 6.75 -1.80 -27.39
N HIS A 18 6.55 -3.11 -27.40
CA HIS A 18 7.63 -4.10 -27.51
C HIS A 18 8.29 -4.06 -28.89
N SER A 19 9.44 -4.72 -29.05
CA SER A 19 10.17 -4.76 -30.33
C SER A 19 9.39 -5.41 -31.48
N ASP A 20 8.42 -6.27 -31.17
CA ASP A 20 7.53 -6.91 -32.12
C ASP A 20 6.29 -6.06 -32.48
N GLY A 21 6.18 -4.85 -31.91
CA GLY A 21 5.06 -3.94 -32.10
C GLY A 21 3.84 -4.21 -31.20
N SER A 22 3.86 -5.27 -30.39
CA SER A 22 2.82 -5.52 -29.39
C SER A 22 2.92 -4.56 -28.20
N TYR A 23 1.88 -4.48 -27.37
CA TYR A 23 1.87 -3.67 -26.15
C TYR A 23 1.00 -4.32 -25.06
N PRO A 24 1.36 -4.16 -23.77
CA PRO A 24 0.64 -4.78 -22.67
C PRO A 24 -0.74 -4.15 -22.45
N LYS A 25 -1.73 -4.99 -22.11
CA LYS A 25 -3.10 -4.59 -21.79
C LYS A 25 -3.66 -5.46 -20.67
N ASP A 26 -4.33 -4.83 -19.71
CA ASP A 26 -4.90 -5.42 -18.50
C ASP A 26 -3.95 -6.40 -17.78
N LYS A 27 -2.69 -6.01 -17.65
CA LYS A 27 -1.64 -6.84 -17.05
C LYS A 27 -0.55 -6.01 -16.40
N PHE A 28 0.14 -6.66 -15.47
CA PHE A 28 1.45 -6.21 -15.03
C PHE A 28 2.50 -6.43 -16.11
N GLU A 29 3.45 -5.50 -16.21
CA GLU A 29 4.62 -5.61 -17.08
C GLU A 29 5.83 -5.06 -16.33
N LYS A 30 6.95 -5.81 -16.37
CA LYS A 30 8.22 -5.36 -15.78
C LYS A 30 9.08 -4.74 -16.86
N ILE A 31 9.33 -3.44 -16.76
CA ILE A 31 10.11 -2.68 -17.75
C ILE A 31 11.32 -2.10 -17.03
N ASN A 32 12.52 -2.48 -17.48
CA ASN A 32 13.81 -2.03 -16.92
C ASN A 32 13.94 -2.19 -15.40
N GLY A 33 13.36 -3.26 -14.83
CA GLY A 33 13.43 -3.54 -13.40
C GLY A 33 12.21 -3.06 -12.59
N THR A 34 11.41 -2.16 -13.14
CA THR A 34 10.25 -1.57 -12.47
C THR A 34 8.95 -2.20 -12.94
N TRP A 35 8.03 -2.46 -12.01
CA TRP A 35 6.70 -3.00 -12.31
C TRP A 35 5.69 -1.89 -12.57
N TYR A 36 4.93 -2.06 -13.64
CA TYR A 36 3.83 -1.19 -14.06
C TYR A 36 2.58 -2.03 -14.29
N TYR A 37 1.41 -1.40 -14.30
CA TYR A 37 0.17 -2.03 -14.76
C TYR A 37 -0.44 -1.21 -15.89
N PHE A 38 -0.89 -1.91 -16.93
CA PHE A 38 -1.56 -1.30 -18.07
C PHE A 38 -3.04 -1.68 -18.06
N ASP A 39 -3.91 -0.71 -18.26
CA ASP A 39 -5.36 -0.92 -18.32
C ASP A 39 -5.79 -1.71 -19.58
N GLY A 40 -7.09 -1.96 -19.73
CA GLY A 40 -7.62 -2.70 -20.88
C GLY A 40 -7.40 -2.04 -22.24
N SER A 41 -7.11 -0.73 -22.27
CA SER A 41 -6.76 0.01 -23.50
C SER A 41 -5.24 0.04 -23.73
N GLY A 42 -4.45 -0.40 -22.75
CA GLY A 42 -3.00 -0.41 -22.78
C GLY A 42 -2.36 0.85 -22.22
N TYR A 43 -3.12 1.69 -21.51
CA TYR A 43 -2.55 2.85 -20.82
C TYR A 43 -2.04 2.47 -19.44
N MET A 44 -0.85 2.95 -19.12
CA MET A 44 -0.22 2.78 -17.82
C MET A 44 -1.06 3.45 -16.72
N LEU A 45 -1.30 2.73 -15.63
CA LEU A 45 -1.89 3.31 -14.43
C LEU A 45 -0.87 4.20 -13.72
N ALA A 46 -1.30 5.41 -13.33
CA ALA A 46 -0.50 6.36 -12.56
C ALA A 46 -1.37 7.06 -11.53
N ASP A 47 -0.87 7.20 -10.30
CA ASP A 47 -1.60 7.70 -9.12
C ASP A 47 -2.94 6.96 -8.90
N ARG A 48 -2.90 5.63 -8.99
CA ARG A 48 -4.11 4.79 -8.92
C ARG A 48 -3.93 3.54 -8.10
N TRP A 49 -5.02 3.19 -7.41
CA TRP A 49 -5.22 1.86 -6.85
C TRP A 49 -5.73 0.87 -7.90
N LYS A 50 -5.28 -0.38 -7.80
CA LYS A 50 -5.79 -1.51 -8.58
C LYS A 50 -5.99 -2.69 -7.64
N LYS A 51 -7.22 -3.20 -7.59
CA LYS A 51 -7.48 -4.54 -7.06
C LYS A 51 -7.18 -5.54 -8.16
N HIS A 52 -6.26 -6.45 -7.91
CA HIS A 52 -5.86 -7.47 -8.87
C HIS A 52 -6.68 -8.76 -8.68
N THR A 53 -6.57 -9.68 -9.63
CA THR A 53 -7.35 -10.93 -9.68
C THR A 53 -6.97 -11.93 -8.60
N ASP A 54 -5.79 -11.77 -7.99
CA ASP A 54 -5.34 -12.48 -6.79
C ASP A 54 -6.05 -12.01 -5.50
N GLY A 55 -6.86 -10.95 -5.57
CA GLY A 55 -7.58 -10.37 -4.46
C GLY A 55 -6.82 -9.26 -3.72
N ASN A 56 -5.54 -9.02 -4.05
CA ASN A 56 -4.72 -8.01 -3.41
C ASN A 56 -4.94 -6.61 -4.02
N TRP A 57 -4.64 -5.59 -3.20
CA TRP A 57 -4.59 -4.20 -3.65
C TRP A 57 -3.16 -3.79 -3.97
N TYR A 58 -3.00 -3.07 -5.06
CA TYR A 58 -1.75 -2.48 -5.52
C TYR A 58 -1.96 -0.98 -5.72
N TRP A 59 -0.90 -0.20 -5.53
CA TRP A 59 -0.90 1.23 -5.85
C TRP A 59 0.24 1.55 -6.80
N PHE A 60 -0.04 2.40 -7.79
CA PHE A 60 0.93 2.91 -8.74
C PHE A 60 1.10 4.40 -8.51
N ASP A 61 2.34 4.86 -8.37
CA ASP A 61 2.62 6.27 -8.13
C ASP A 61 2.43 7.14 -9.39
N ASN A 62 2.72 8.43 -9.30
CA ASN A 62 2.59 9.36 -10.43
C ASN A 62 3.45 8.97 -11.65
N SER A 63 4.53 8.21 -11.45
CA SER A 63 5.38 7.68 -12.52
C SER A 63 4.90 6.32 -13.05
N GLY A 64 3.87 5.74 -12.41
CA GLY A 64 3.34 4.42 -12.70
C GLY A 64 4.09 3.27 -12.02
N GLU A 65 5.10 3.58 -11.20
CA GLU A 65 5.83 2.57 -10.45
C GLU A 65 4.93 1.93 -9.39
N MET A 66 4.88 0.61 -9.38
CA MET A 66 4.20 -0.17 -8.35
C MET A 66 4.85 0.08 -6.98
N ALA A 67 4.04 0.49 -6.01
CA ALA A 67 4.51 0.70 -4.65
C ALA A 67 4.97 -0.60 -3.98
N THR A 68 6.08 -0.47 -3.26
CA THR A 68 6.57 -1.43 -2.28
C THR A 68 6.92 -0.67 -0.99
N GLY A 69 6.88 -1.37 0.14
CA GLY A 69 7.18 -0.80 1.46
C GLY A 69 6.15 0.23 1.93
N TRP A 70 6.58 1.15 2.80
CA TRP A 70 5.72 2.20 3.34
C TRP A 70 5.47 3.30 2.31
N LYS A 71 4.20 3.65 2.11
CA LYS A 71 3.78 4.79 1.27
C LYS A 71 2.72 5.61 1.99
N LYS A 72 2.84 6.93 1.89
CA LYS A 72 1.82 7.87 2.34
C LYS A 72 0.98 8.27 1.13
N ILE A 73 -0.30 7.89 1.12
CA ILE A 73 -1.24 8.08 0.01
C ILE A 73 -2.48 8.78 0.58
N ALA A 74 -2.84 9.94 0.04
CA ALA A 74 -3.97 10.75 0.53
C ALA A 74 -3.97 10.93 2.06
N GLU A 75 -2.83 11.37 2.61
CA GLU A 75 -2.58 11.58 4.04
C GLU A 75 -2.59 10.33 4.95
N LYS A 76 -2.81 9.13 4.40
CA LYS A 76 -2.81 7.87 5.14
C LYS A 76 -1.58 7.03 4.81
N TRP A 77 -1.06 6.30 5.79
CA TRP A 77 0.05 5.38 5.59
C TRP A 77 -0.44 3.98 5.23
N TYR A 78 0.21 3.37 4.25
CA TYR A 78 -0.03 2.01 3.79
C TYR A 78 1.30 1.28 3.72
N TYR A 79 1.26 -0.05 3.87
CA TYR A 79 2.42 -0.89 3.67
C TYR A 79 2.14 -1.91 2.58
N PHE A 80 3.04 -1.99 1.61
CA PHE A 80 3.03 -2.96 0.55
C PHE A 80 4.21 -3.92 0.77
N ASP A 81 4.01 -5.21 0.57
CA ASP A 81 5.13 -6.15 0.62
C ASP A 81 6.07 -5.99 -0.58
N VAL A 82 7.09 -6.85 -0.63
CA VAL A 82 8.12 -6.84 -1.68
C VAL A 82 7.56 -7.16 -3.08
N GLU A 83 6.39 -7.79 -3.14
CA GLU A 83 5.66 -8.09 -4.38
C GLU A 83 4.65 -7.00 -4.73
N GLY A 84 4.51 -5.98 -3.87
CA GLY A 84 3.63 -4.84 -4.05
C GLY A 84 2.21 -5.05 -3.56
N ALA A 85 1.90 -6.19 -2.92
CA ALA A 85 0.58 -6.43 -2.37
C ALA A 85 0.40 -5.63 -1.07
N MET A 86 -0.68 -4.84 -1.00
CA MET A 86 -1.04 -4.08 0.20
C MET A 86 -1.32 -5.03 1.36
N LYS A 87 -0.67 -4.81 2.48
CA LYS A 87 -0.87 -5.60 3.70
C LYS A 87 -1.97 -5.01 4.56
N THR A 88 -2.60 -5.88 5.34
CA THR A 88 -3.52 -5.56 6.43
C THR A 88 -3.08 -6.29 7.69
N GLY A 89 -3.61 -5.88 8.85
CA GLY A 89 -3.28 -6.46 10.14
C GLY A 89 -1.88 -6.08 10.62
N TRP A 90 -1.27 -6.96 11.42
CA TRP A 90 0.02 -6.72 12.05
C TRP A 90 1.19 -6.83 11.08
N VAL A 91 2.04 -5.80 11.04
CA VAL A 91 3.28 -5.77 10.26
C VAL A 91 4.44 -5.39 11.17
N LYS A 92 5.51 -6.20 11.12
CA LYS A 92 6.78 -5.87 11.77
C LYS A 92 7.63 -5.04 10.82
N TYR A 93 8.07 -3.88 11.27
CA TYR A 93 8.98 -3.02 10.51
C TYR A 93 10.12 -2.55 11.40
N LYS A 94 11.35 -2.98 11.03
CA LYS A 94 12.54 -2.85 11.89
C LYS A 94 12.28 -3.50 13.26
N ASP A 95 12.41 -2.72 14.32
CA ASP A 95 12.36 -3.20 15.71
C ASP A 95 10.97 -3.06 16.36
N THR A 96 9.96 -2.59 15.61
CA THR A 96 8.62 -2.35 16.15
C THR A 96 7.51 -2.92 15.26
N TRP A 97 6.30 -2.92 15.80
CA TRP A 97 5.08 -3.38 15.14
C TRP A 97 4.15 -2.22 14.84
N TYR A 98 3.43 -2.38 13.73
CA TYR A 98 2.35 -1.52 13.29
C TYR A 98 1.12 -2.37 13.01
N TYR A 99 -0.05 -1.76 13.07
CA TYR A 99 -1.29 -2.38 12.62
C TYR A 99 -1.88 -1.58 11.46
N LEU A 100 -2.27 -2.30 10.42
CA LEU A 100 -2.94 -1.77 9.23
C LEU A 100 -4.40 -2.19 9.30
N ASP A 101 -5.32 -1.27 9.09
CA ASP A 101 -6.75 -1.52 9.14
C ASP A 101 -7.13 -2.71 8.25
N ALA A 102 -7.95 -3.62 8.79
CA ALA A 102 -8.29 -4.87 8.11
C ALA A 102 -9.15 -4.68 6.86
N LYS A 103 -9.86 -3.54 6.73
CA LYS A 103 -10.77 -3.24 5.63
C LYS A 103 -10.14 -2.33 4.60
N GLU A 104 -9.57 -1.23 5.07
CA GLU A 104 -9.06 -0.14 4.23
C GLU A 104 -7.53 -0.19 4.07
N GLY A 105 -6.79 -0.94 4.90
CA GLY A 105 -5.34 -1.08 4.83
C GLY A 105 -4.53 0.10 5.38
N ALA A 106 -5.19 1.18 5.79
CA ALA A 106 -4.51 2.35 6.36
C ALA A 106 -3.95 2.03 7.75
N MET A 107 -2.76 2.56 8.05
CA MET A 107 -2.13 2.43 9.36
C MET A 107 -3.00 3.03 10.46
N VAL A 108 -3.19 2.25 11.52
CA VAL A 108 -3.90 2.66 12.73
C VAL A 108 -2.91 3.29 13.72
N SER A 109 -3.34 4.35 14.41
CA SER A 109 -2.54 5.06 15.40
C SER A 109 -3.42 5.61 16.52
N ASN A 110 -2.83 5.80 17.70
CA ASN A 110 -3.52 6.28 18.90
C ASN A 110 -4.79 5.48 19.21
N ALA A 111 -4.67 4.15 19.24
CA ALA A 111 -5.82 3.26 19.35
C ALA A 111 -5.46 1.94 20.04
N PHE A 112 -6.48 1.29 20.59
CA PHE A 112 -6.38 -0.07 21.09
C PHE A 112 -6.82 -1.08 20.02
N ILE A 113 -6.01 -2.10 19.79
CA ILE A 113 -6.29 -3.22 18.89
C ILE A 113 -6.51 -4.47 19.75
N GLN A 114 -7.67 -5.12 19.59
CA GLN A 114 -7.98 -6.35 20.32
C GLN A 114 -7.02 -7.47 19.91
N SER A 115 -6.59 -8.29 20.86
CA SER A 115 -5.85 -9.51 20.58
C SER A 115 -6.71 -10.50 19.78
N ALA A 116 -6.06 -11.40 19.04
CA ALA A 116 -6.75 -12.35 18.17
C ALA A 116 -7.66 -13.33 18.93
N ASP A 117 -7.33 -13.66 20.17
CA ASP A 117 -8.12 -14.49 21.08
C ASP A 117 -9.20 -13.70 21.85
N GLY A 118 -9.25 -12.39 21.66
CA GLY A 118 -10.22 -11.50 22.30
C GLY A 118 -9.95 -11.22 23.79
N THR A 119 -8.85 -11.71 24.37
CA THR A 119 -8.61 -11.63 25.82
C THR A 119 -7.91 -10.35 26.26
N GLY A 120 -7.35 -9.58 25.33
CA GLY A 120 -6.56 -8.40 25.65
C GLY A 120 -6.52 -7.37 24.53
N TRP A 121 -5.69 -6.35 24.74
CA TRP A 121 -5.56 -5.20 23.85
C TRP A 121 -4.10 -4.78 23.72
N TYR A 122 -3.72 -4.37 22.52
CA TYR A 122 -2.45 -3.71 22.20
C TYR A 122 -2.70 -2.22 21.96
N TYR A 123 -1.91 -1.35 22.57
CA TYR A 123 -1.99 0.08 22.30
C TYR A 123 -0.99 0.51 21.22
N LEU A 124 -1.48 1.21 20.20
CA LEU A 124 -0.69 1.87 19.18
C LEU A 124 -0.57 3.35 19.51
N LYS A 125 0.65 3.86 19.56
CA LYS A 125 0.99 5.25 19.86
C LYS A 125 0.49 6.19 18.74
N PRO A 126 0.52 7.53 18.94
CA PRO A 126 0.14 8.50 17.90
C PRO A 126 0.92 8.39 16.59
N ASN A 127 2.15 7.87 16.63
CA ASN A 127 2.96 7.61 15.42
C ASN A 127 2.71 6.24 14.78
N GLY A 128 1.74 5.46 15.29
CA GLY A 128 1.38 4.12 14.81
C GLY A 128 2.21 2.97 15.36
N THR A 129 3.30 3.24 16.09
CA THR A 129 4.12 2.18 16.69
C THR A 129 3.43 1.50 17.87
N LEU A 130 3.63 0.20 18.01
CA LEU A 130 3.21 -0.55 19.20
C LEU A 130 3.88 0.00 20.47
N ALA A 131 3.09 0.17 21.53
CA ALA A 131 3.62 0.37 22.86
C ALA A 131 3.97 -0.97 23.50
N ASP A 132 5.26 -1.26 23.62
CA ASP A 132 5.75 -2.49 24.27
C ASP A 132 5.49 -2.49 25.79
N LYS A 133 5.44 -1.30 26.40
CA LYS A 133 5.16 -1.07 27.82
C LYS A 133 4.29 0.19 27.97
N PRO A 134 2.98 0.10 27.67
CA PRO A 134 2.09 1.24 27.83
C PRO A 134 1.83 1.48 29.33
N ASP A 135 1.96 2.73 29.77
CA ASP A 135 1.63 3.14 31.11
C ASP A 135 0.23 3.77 31.12
N PHE A 136 -0.61 3.35 32.05
CA PHE A 136 -2.00 3.81 32.15
C PHE A 136 -2.24 4.58 33.45
N THR A 137 -3.04 5.65 33.38
CA THR A 137 -3.61 6.29 34.57
C THR A 137 -5.12 6.31 34.48
N VAL A 138 -5.79 6.19 35.64
CA VAL A 138 -7.25 6.18 35.73
C VAL A 138 -7.68 7.34 36.62
N GLU A 139 -8.47 8.25 36.06
CA GLU A 139 -9.02 9.40 36.78
C GLU A 139 -10.25 8.99 37.63
N PRO A 140 -10.67 9.79 38.63
CA PRO A 140 -11.79 9.45 39.51
C PRO A 140 -13.13 9.21 38.78
N ASP A 141 -13.30 9.77 37.59
CA ASP A 141 -14.48 9.57 36.74
C ASP A 141 -14.39 8.31 35.85
N GLY A 142 -13.28 7.58 35.94
CA GLY A 142 -13.02 6.37 35.16
C GLY A 142 -12.32 6.60 33.82
N LEU A 143 -11.91 7.84 33.50
CA LEU A 143 -11.14 8.11 32.28
C LEU A 143 -9.76 7.43 32.35
N ILE A 144 -9.45 6.62 31.34
CA ILE A 144 -8.15 5.98 31.17
C ILE A 144 -7.33 6.83 30.20
N THR A 145 -6.16 7.27 30.64
CA THR A 145 -5.16 7.90 29.75
C THR A 145 -3.94 7.00 29.61
N VAL A 146 -3.33 7.00 28.42
CA VAL A 146 -2.11 6.26 28.11
C VAL A 146 -0.97 7.25 27.95
N LYS A 147 0.17 7.00 28.61
CA LYS A 147 1.40 7.78 28.44
C LYS A 147 2.36 7.13 27.45
#